data_AF-A0A3D8PQ02-F1
#
_entry.id   AF-A0A3D8PQ02-F1
#
_cell.length_a   1.000
_cell.length_b   1.000
_cell.length_c   1.000
_cell.angle_alpha   90.00
_cell.angle_beta   90.00
_cell.angle_gamma   90.00
#
_symmetry.space_group_name_H-M   'P 1'
#
loop_
_entity.id
_entity.type
_entity.pdbx_description
1 polymer ?
#
loop_
_entity_poly.entity_id
_entity_poly.type
_entity_poly.pdbx_seq_one_letter_code
_entity_poly.pdbx_strand_id
1 'polypeptide(L)'
;MARKKQAEIVEYESLTIKEKVIRDMKGLGTYKPEYDAVITIYSDLLAQYDRAQQEFIQSGYQYETSTAAGGTKKSAIVATLENLRKDILAYSDRLSLNPKSLETVTTEVTKKSKLASVLSGLD
;
A
#
# COMPACT_ATOMS: atom_id res chain seq x y z
N MET A 1 -27.67 8.72 -14.18
CA MET A 1 -26.84 7.61 -14.69
C MET A 1 -25.34 7.77 -14.43
N ALA A 2 -24.80 8.95 -14.06
CA ALA A 2 -23.36 9.16 -13.86
C ALA A 2 -22.75 8.52 -12.59
N ARG A 3 -23.48 8.43 -11.47
CA ARG A 3 -22.94 7.89 -10.20
C ARG A 3 -22.65 6.38 -10.22
N LYS A 4 -23.44 5.57 -10.92
CA LYS A 4 -23.23 4.12 -11.01
C LYS A 4 -21.93 3.79 -11.72
N LYS A 5 -21.65 4.47 -12.84
CA LYS A 5 -20.45 4.24 -13.65
C LYS A 5 -19.17 4.61 -12.90
N GLN A 6 -19.19 5.70 -12.10
CA GLN A 6 -18.05 6.09 -11.27
C GLN A 6 -17.76 5.06 -10.18
N ALA A 7 -18.78 4.57 -9.48
CA ALA A 7 -18.61 3.55 -8.43
C ALA A 7 -18.07 2.23 -9.00
N GLU A 8 -18.58 1.80 -10.16
CA GLU A 8 -18.17 0.58 -10.86
C GLU A 8 -16.71 0.66 -11.36
N ILE A 9 -16.28 1.82 -11.88
CA ILE A 9 -14.88 2.06 -12.26
C ILE A 9 -13.98 2.03 -11.02
N VAL A 10 -14.41 2.66 -9.93
CA VAL A 10 -13.63 2.74 -8.69
C VAL A 10 -13.44 1.36 -8.05
N GLU A 11 -14.52 0.56 -8.03
CA GLU A 11 -14.53 -0.81 -7.51
C GLU A 11 -13.71 -1.75 -8.41
N TYR A 12 -13.78 -1.60 -9.73
CA TYR A 12 -13.01 -2.43 -10.67
C TYR A 12 -11.49 -2.15 -10.59
N GLU A 13 -11.08 -0.89 -10.51
CA GLU A 13 -9.68 -0.52 -10.30
C GLU A 13 -9.15 -1.09 -8.98
N SER A 14 -9.92 -0.98 -7.89
CA SER A 14 -9.50 -1.51 -6.59
C SER A 14 -9.43 -3.03 -6.57
N LEU A 15 -10.33 -3.73 -7.26
CA LEU A 15 -10.27 -5.19 -7.47
C LEU A 15 -8.99 -5.60 -8.21
N THR A 16 -8.65 -4.91 -9.30
CA THR A 16 -7.44 -5.19 -10.09
C THR A 16 -6.17 -4.93 -9.27
N ILE A 17 -6.15 -3.85 -8.48
CA ILE A 17 -5.04 -3.54 -7.57
C ILE A 17 -4.93 -4.62 -6.48
N LYS A 18 -6.05 -5.06 -5.91
CA LYS A 18 -6.08 -6.12 -4.89
C LYS A 18 -5.47 -7.42 -5.39
N GLU A 19 -5.83 -7.85 -6.60
CA GLU A 19 -5.23 -9.04 -7.21
C GLU A 19 -3.72 -8.92 -7.38
N LYS A 20 -3.23 -7.74 -7.78
CA LYS A 20 -1.80 -7.44 -7.87
C LYS A 20 -1.12 -7.54 -6.50
N VAL A 21 -1.70 -6.91 -5.48
CA VAL A 21 -1.15 -6.96 -4.11
C VAL A 21 -1.07 -8.39 -3.59
N ILE A 22 -2.11 -9.20 -3.79
CA ILE A 22 -2.11 -10.62 -3.39
C ILE A 22 -1.02 -11.39 -4.13
N ARG A 23 -0.84 -11.15 -5.43
CA ARG A 23 0.22 -11.77 -6.24
C ARG A 23 1.60 -11.42 -5.69
N ASP A 24 1.83 -10.15 -5.39
CA ASP A 24 3.11 -9.66 -4.85
C ASP A 24 3.38 -10.30 -3.47
N MET A 25 2.41 -10.33 -2.57
CA MET A 25 2.54 -10.99 -1.27
C MET A 25 2.78 -12.50 -1.38
N LYS A 26 2.12 -13.18 -2.33
CA LYS A 26 2.36 -14.61 -2.60
C LYS A 26 3.78 -14.85 -3.13
N GLY A 27 4.26 -14.00 -4.03
CA GLY A 27 5.63 -14.05 -4.55
C GLY A 27 6.69 -13.85 -3.46
N LEU A 28 6.35 -13.08 -2.42
CA LEU A 28 7.20 -12.85 -1.24
C LEU A 28 6.98 -13.87 -0.10
N GLY A 29 6.00 -14.78 -0.23
CA GLY A 29 5.67 -15.76 0.81
C GLY A 29 5.00 -15.21 2.06
N THR A 30 4.45 -13.98 2.01
CA THR A 30 3.86 -13.29 3.16
C THR A 30 2.33 -13.35 3.20
N TYR A 31 1.70 -13.79 2.11
CA TYR A 31 0.24 -13.85 2.02
C TYR A 31 -0.39 -14.81 3.02
N LYS A 32 -1.42 -14.33 3.72
CA LYS A 32 -2.31 -15.12 4.57
C LYS A 32 -3.74 -14.59 4.44
N PRO A 33 -4.79 -15.46 4.47
CA PRO A 33 -6.18 -15.02 4.38
C PRO A 33 -6.58 -13.98 5.45
N GLU A 34 -5.96 -14.04 6.63
CA GLU A 34 -6.18 -13.09 7.73
C GLU A 34 -5.79 -11.65 7.36
N TYR A 35 -4.99 -11.45 6.30
CA TYR A 35 -4.63 -10.14 5.79
C TYR A 35 -5.62 -9.57 4.77
N ASP A 36 -6.63 -10.31 4.32
CA ASP A 36 -7.53 -9.87 3.23
C ASP A 36 -8.21 -8.52 3.50
N ALA A 37 -8.59 -8.25 4.75
CA ALA A 37 -9.16 -6.97 5.13
C ALA A 37 -8.14 -5.82 4.96
N VAL A 38 -6.90 -6.02 5.42
CA VAL A 38 -5.81 -5.04 5.32
C VAL A 38 -5.37 -4.86 3.87
N ILE A 39 -5.33 -5.93 3.08
CA ILE A 39 -5.06 -5.91 1.65
C ILE A 39 -6.11 -5.06 0.92
N THR A 40 -7.40 -5.22 1.28
CA THR A 40 -8.49 -4.45 0.67
C THR A 40 -8.34 -2.96 0.95
N ILE A 41 -8.05 -2.58 2.20
CA ILE A 41 -7.79 -1.18 2.57
C ILE A 41 -6.58 -0.63 1.82
N TYR A 42 -5.48 -1.38 1.80
CA TYR A 42 -4.26 -0.97 1.10
C TYR A 42 -4.50 -0.74 -0.41
N SER A 43 -5.28 -1.63 -1.03
CA SER A 43 -5.62 -1.53 -2.45
C SER A 43 -6.47 -0.29 -2.75
N ASP A 44 -7.40 0.04 -1.86
CA ASP A 44 -8.19 1.26 -1.97
C ASP A 44 -7.33 2.53 -1.78
N LEU A 45 -6.39 2.53 -0.83
CA LEU A 45 -5.44 3.64 -0.65
C LEU A 45 -4.61 3.89 -1.92
N LEU A 46 -4.15 2.84 -2.59
CA LEU A 46 -3.43 2.96 -3.86
C LEU A 46 -4.31 3.57 -4.97
N ALA A 47 -5.57 3.14 -5.07
CA ALA A 47 -6.52 3.69 -6.04
C ALA A 47 -6.85 5.16 -5.76
N GLN A 48 -7.06 5.52 -4.50
CA GLN A 48 -7.28 6.91 -4.07
C GLN A 48 -6.05 7.78 -4.35
N TYR A 49 -4.84 7.26 -4.12
CA TYR A 49 -3.60 7.97 -4.42
C TYR A 49 -3.46 8.27 -5.91
N ASP A 50 -3.72 7.30 -6.79
CA ASP A 50 -3.65 7.53 -8.23
C ASP A 50 -4.62 8.63 -8.66
N ARG A 51 -5.88 8.59 -8.21
CA ARG A 51 -6.87 9.63 -8.51
C ARG A 51 -6.46 11.00 -8.01
N ALA A 52 -6.03 11.10 -6.74
CA ALA A 52 -5.55 12.36 -6.18
C ALA A 52 -4.31 12.89 -6.93
N GLN A 53 -3.45 11.99 -7.43
CA GLN A 53 -2.28 12.35 -8.22
C GLN A 53 -2.67 12.87 -9.59
N GLN A 54 -3.67 12.27 -10.25
CA GLN A 54 -4.23 12.77 -11.52
C GLN A 54 -4.88 14.15 -11.34
N GLU A 55 -5.67 14.35 -10.29
CA GLU A 55 -6.26 15.65 -9.96
C GLU A 55 -5.18 16.71 -9.72
N PHE A 56 -4.09 16.34 -9.02
CA PHE A 56 -2.98 17.25 -8.78
C PHE A 56 -2.25 17.64 -10.07
N ILE A 57 -2.04 16.70 -10.99
CA ILE A 57 -1.48 16.97 -12.32
C ILE A 57 -2.40 17.90 -13.11
N GLN A 58 -3.70 17.61 -13.14
CA GLN A 58 -4.71 18.42 -13.85
C GLN A 58 -4.82 19.84 -13.29
N SER A 59 -4.56 20.03 -11.99
CA SER A 59 -4.49 21.37 -11.40
C SER A 59 -3.31 22.21 -11.91
N GLY A 60 -2.33 21.58 -12.57
CA GLY A 60 -1.05 22.23 -12.91
C GLY A 60 -0.10 22.25 -11.73
N TYR A 61 -0.14 21.22 -10.87
CA TYR A 61 0.68 21.11 -9.66
C TYR A 61 0.51 22.30 -8.70
N GLN A 62 -0.73 22.69 -8.39
CA GLN A 62 -0.97 23.81 -7.47
C GLN A 62 -0.68 23.43 -6.02
N TYR A 63 0.49 23.83 -5.53
CA TYR A 63 0.93 23.52 -4.17
C TYR A 63 0.24 24.35 -3.09
N GLU A 64 -0.28 25.52 -3.46
CA GLU A 64 -0.86 26.48 -2.55
C GLU A 64 -2.22 27.00 -3.04
N THR A 65 -3.01 27.51 -2.11
CA THR A 65 -4.30 28.17 -2.37
C THR A 65 -4.35 29.49 -1.63
N SER A 66 -4.91 30.52 -2.26
CA SER A 66 -5.09 31.82 -1.63
C SER A 66 -6.10 31.75 -0.48
N THR A 67 -5.84 32.54 0.56
CA THR A 67 -6.72 32.69 1.72
C THR A 67 -7.45 34.02 1.67
N ALA A 68 -8.60 34.11 2.36
CA ALA A 68 -9.37 35.36 2.44
C ALA A 68 -8.60 36.51 3.11
N ALA A 69 -7.58 36.19 3.92
CA ALA A 69 -6.72 37.17 4.59
C ALA A 69 -5.55 37.67 3.69
N GLY A 70 -5.49 37.25 2.42
CA GLY A 70 -4.47 37.70 1.47
C GLY A 70 -3.15 36.91 1.49
N GLY A 71 -3.01 35.91 2.37
CA GLY A 71 -1.89 34.95 2.35
C GLY A 71 -2.18 33.70 1.51
N THR A 72 -1.22 32.79 1.44
CA THR A 72 -1.40 31.45 0.86
C THR A 72 -1.35 30.36 1.93
N LYS A 73 -1.95 29.20 1.63
CA LYS A 73 -1.86 27.99 2.45
C LYS A 73 -1.64 26.78 1.56
N LYS A 74 -1.10 25.70 2.13
CA LYS A 74 -0.98 24.40 1.45
C LYS A 74 -2.32 23.98 0.84
N SER A 75 -2.30 23.56 -0.42
CA SER A 75 -3.51 23.09 -1.09
C SER A 75 -4.02 21.81 -0.45
N ALA A 76 -5.34 21.63 -0.42
CA ALA A 76 -5.96 20.45 0.18
C ALA A 76 -5.48 19.17 -0.49
N ILE A 77 -5.29 19.17 -1.82
CA ILE A 77 -4.82 18.02 -2.57
C ILE A 77 -3.40 17.60 -2.17
N VAL A 78 -2.50 18.56 -1.88
CA VAL A 78 -1.15 18.24 -1.39
C VAL A 78 -1.21 17.63 0.00
N ALA A 79 -2.04 18.17 0.90
CA ALA A 79 -2.24 17.59 2.22
C ALA A 79 -2.79 16.14 2.14
N THR A 80 -3.75 15.90 1.24
CA THR A 80 -4.29 14.55 0.97
C THR A 80 -3.21 13.61 0.45
N LEU A 81 -2.42 14.02 -0.54
CA LEU A 81 -1.33 13.21 -1.10
C LEU A 81 -0.25 12.89 -0.05
N GLU A 82 0.10 13.83 0.83
CA GLU A 82 1.04 13.58 1.93
C GLU A 82 0.53 12.53 2.91
N ASN A 83 -0.76 12.57 3.26
CA ASN A 83 -1.35 11.59 4.17
C ASN A 83 -1.46 10.21 3.51
N LEU A 84 -1.95 10.14 2.27
CA LEU A 84 -2.03 8.89 1.52
C LEU A 84 -0.66 8.23 1.37
N ARG A 85 0.42 8.98 1.12
CA ARG A 85 1.78 8.42 1.05
C ARG A 85 2.25 7.81 2.37
N LYS A 86 1.93 8.45 3.50
CA LYS A 86 2.25 7.93 4.84
C LYS A 86 1.45 6.66 5.14
N ASP A 87 0.17 6.64 4.82
CA ASP A 87 -0.70 5.49 5.04
C ASP A 87 -0.30 4.31 4.14
N ILE A 88 -0.03 4.56 2.86
CA ILE A 88 0.49 3.53 1.92
C ILE A 88 1.77 2.91 2.47
N LEU A 89 2.72 3.71 2.95
CA LEU A 89 3.95 3.19 3.55
C LEU A 89 3.64 2.29 4.76
N ALA A 90 2.81 2.77 5.69
CA ALA A 90 2.47 2.04 6.92
C ALA A 90 1.74 0.72 6.64
N TYR A 91 0.85 0.67 5.65
CA TYR A 91 0.15 -0.56 5.28
C TYR A 91 1.02 -1.49 4.44
N SER A 92 1.91 -0.95 3.60
CA SER A 92 2.94 -1.74 2.90
C SER A 92 3.87 -2.44 3.90
N ASP A 93 4.25 -1.78 4.99
CA ASP A 93 5.05 -2.40 6.07
C ASP A 93 4.30 -3.56 6.72
N ARG A 94 3.00 -3.37 7.03
CA ARG A 94 2.15 -4.41 7.67
C ARG A 94 1.90 -5.63 6.80
N LEU A 95 1.88 -5.45 5.48
CA LEU A 95 1.74 -6.53 4.50
C LEU A 95 3.10 -7.15 4.11
N SER A 96 4.18 -6.67 4.73
CA SER A 96 5.54 -7.12 4.46
C SER A 96 5.94 -7.01 2.97
N LEU A 97 5.48 -5.94 2.30
CA LEU A 97 5.73 -5.74 0.86
C LEU A 97 7.06 -5.04 0.57
N ASN A 98 7.81 -4.61 1.58
CA ASN A 98 9.11 -3.97 1.41
C ASN A 98 10.25 -4.78 2.04
N PRO A 99 11.50 -4.65 1.53
CA PRO A 99 12.64 -5.45 2.00
C PRO A 99 12.89 -5.37 3.50
N LYS A 100 12.75 -4.18 4.09
CA LYS A 100 12.97 -3.94 5.53
C LYS A 100 11.99 -4.75 6.39
N SER A 101 10.71 -4.76 6.01
CA SER A 101 9.67 -5.54 6.68
C SER A 101 9.84 -7.05 6.45
N LEU A 102 10.32 -7.46 5.28
CA LEU A 102 10.59 -8.87 4.98
C LEU A 102 11.71 -9.44 5.85
N GLU A 103 12.81 -8.70 6.02
CA GLU A 103 13.92 -9.14 6.89
C GLU A 103 13.44 -9.51 8.30
N THR A 104 12.51 -8.73 8.87
CA THR A 104 11.96 -9.01 10.22
C THR A 104 11.08 -10.26 10.29
N VAL A 105 10.45 -10.66 9.18
CA VAL A 105 9.57 -11.84 9.12
C VAL A 105 10.34 -13.09 8.69
N THR A 106 11.29 -12.96 7.77
CA THR A 106 12.07 -14.10 7.24
C THR A 106 13.16 -14.60 8.17
N THR A 107 13.55 -13.84 9.20
CA THR A 107 14.53 -14.31 10.20
C THR A 107 14.08 -15.56 10.98
N GLU A 108 12.78 -15.87 10.98
CA GLU A 108 12.21 -17.05 11.65
C GLU A 108 12.28 -18.33 10.79
N VAL A 109 12.49 -18.22 9.47
CA VAL A 109 12.50 -19.37 8.56
C VAL A 109 13.94 -19.65 8.15
N THR A 110 14.47 -20.80 8.60
CA THR A 110 15.78 -21.40 8.23
C THR A 110 17.04 -20.98 8.99
N LYS A 111 17.01 -20.91 10.32
CA LYS A 111 18.19 -21.41 11.07
C LYS A 111 17.92 -22.86 11.46
N LYS A 112 18.39 -23.82 10.65
CA LYS A 112 18.59 -25.20 11.16
C LYS A 112 19.34 -25.06 12.47
N SER A 113 18.77 -25.54 13.57
CA SER A 113 19.44 -25.46 14.86
C SER A 113 20.77 -26.21 14.76
N LYS A 114 21.80 -25.78 15.50
CA LYS A 114 23.08 -26.52 15.56
C LYS A 114 22.85 -28.00 15.92
N LEU A 115 21.85 -28.29 16.74
CA LEU A 115 21.42 -29.64 17.08
C LEU A 115 20.89 -30.41 15.86
N ALA A 116 20.04 -29.80 15.02
CA ALA A 116 19.53 -30.43 13.80
C ALA A 116 20.66 -30.73 12.79
N SER A 117 21.70 -29.89 12.74
CA SER A 117 22.91 -30.14 11.95
C SER A 117 23.70 -31.34 12.46
N VAL A 118 23.93 -31.42 13.78
CA VAL A 118 24.66 -32.54 14.40
C VAL A 118 23.90 -33.86 14.26
N LEU A 119 22.56 -33.84 14.42
CA LEU A 119 21.72 -35.04 14.31
C LEU A 119 21.67 -35.60 12.88
N SER A 120 21.73 -34.75 11.85
CA SER A 120 21.76 -35.22 10.45
C SER A 120 23.05 -35.93 10.03
N GLY A 121 24.08 -35.90 10.88
CA GLY A 121 25.35 -36.61 10.64
C GLY A 121 25.51 -37.90 11.43
N LEU A 122 24.46 -38.36 12.12
CA LEU A 122 24.45 -39.56 12.96
C LEU A 122 23.73 -40.76 12.31
N ASP A 123 23.25 -40.61 11.07
CA ASP A 123 22.68 -41.69 10.25
C ASP A 123 23.77 -42.46 9.48
#